data_AF-J0D686-F1
#
_entry.id   AF-J0D686-F1
#
_cell.length_a   1.000
_cell.length_b   1.000
_cell.length_c   1.000
_cell.angle_alpha   90.00
_cell.angle_beta   90.00
_cell.angle_gamma   90.00
#
_symmetry.space_group_name_H-M   'P 1'
#
loop_
_entity.id
_entity.type
_entity.pdbx_description
1 polymer ?
#
loop_
_entity_poly.entity_id
_entity_poly.type
_entity_poly.pdbx_seq_one_letter_code
_entity_poly.pdbx_strand_id
1 'polypeptide(L)' 'MLRCRAAGESHGEALAVLIEGMPAGVAENCSTSHVNDMIKSHG' A
#
# COMPACT_ATOMS: atom_id res chain seq x y z
N MET A 1 17.69 -1.67 -0.53
CA MET A 1 16.88 -2.36 -1.56
C MET A 1 15.42 -2.25 -1.15
N LEU A 2 14.55 -1.82 -2.04
CA LEU A 2 13.11 -1.73 -1.77
C LEU A 2 12.51 -3.14 -1.72
N ARG A 3 11.66 -3.41 -0.73
CA ARG A 3 10.94 -4.68 -0.62
C ARG A 3 9.48 -4.44 -0.25
N CYS A 4 8.60 -5.29 -0.78
CA CYS A 4 7.19 -5.31 -0.44
C CYS A 4 6.76 -6.70 0.03
N ARG A 5 5.82 -6.74 0.98
CA ARG A 5 5.15 -7.96 1.45
C ARG A 5 3.66 -7.69 1.54
N ALA A 6 2.86 -8.62 1.03
CA ALA A 6 1.40 -8.58 1.13
C ALA A 6 0.92 -9.69 2.07
N ALA A 7 -0.16 -9.41 2.80
CA ALA A 7 -0.82 -10.36 3.67
C ALA A 7 -2.34 -10.14 3.63
N GLY A 8 -3.10 -11.22 3.85
CA GLY A 8 -4.56 -11.23 3.84
C GLY A 8 -5.12 -12.24 2.84
N GLU A 9 -6.37 -12.63 3.06
CA GLU A 9 -7.08 -13.66 2.29
C GLU A 9 -8.13 -13.01 1.38
N SER A 10 -8.47 -13.66 0.26
CA SER A 10 -9.46 -13.12 -0.68
C SER A 10 -10.85 -12.90 -0.07
N HIS A 11 -11.20 -13.67 0.96
CA HIS A 11 -12.45 -13.53 1.72
C HIS A 11 -12.17 -13.27 3.22
N GLY A 12 -11.01 -12.72 3.53
CA GLY A 12 -10.66 -12.30 4.89
C GLY A 12 -11.23 -10.92 5.22
N GLU A 13 -11.14 -10.53 6.49
CA GLU A 13 -11.60 -9.21 6.97
C GLU A 13 -10.82 -8.04 6.35
N ALA A 14 -9.52 -8.24 6.11
CA ALA A 14 -8.63 -7.17 5.66
C ALA A 14 -7.44 -7.67 4.82
N LEU A 15 -6.89 -6.76 4.04
CA LEU A 15 -5.62 -6.90 3.32
C LEU A 15 -4.61 -5.90 3.89
N ALA A 16 -3.34 -6.32 3.98
CA ALA A 16 -2.25 -5.49 4.47
C ALA A 16 -1.03 -5.57 3.55
N VAL A 17 -0.32 -4.46 3.37
CA VAL A 17 0.92 -4.39 2.61
C VAL A 17 1.97 -3.64 3.41
N LEU A 18 3.17 -4.21 3.54
CA LEU A 18 4.33 -3.59 4.17
C LEU A 18 5.37 -3.28 3.09
N ILE A 19 5.83 -2.02 3.05
CA ILE A 19 6.89 -1.56 2.15
C ILE A 19 8.10 -1.14 2.98
N GLU A 20 9.24 -1.80 2.75
CA GLU A 20 10.50 -1.56 3.46
C GLU A 20 11.55 -0.92 2.55
N GLY A 21 12.39 -0.05 3.12
CA GLY A 21 13.52 0.56 2.41
C GLY A 21 13.12 1.75 1.52
N MET A 22 11.93 2.32 1.76
CA MET A 22 11.50 3.57 1.15
C MET A 22 12.32 4.73 1.73
N PRO A 23 12.88 5.63 0.90
CA PRO A 23 13.54 6.83 1.40
C PRO A 23 12.53 7.76 2.09
N ALA A 24 13.00 8.51 3.09
CA ALA A 24 12.20 9.58 3.69
C ALA A 24 11.84 10.65 2.65
N GLY A 25 10.72 11.33 2.84
CA GLY A 25 10.20 12.35 1.91
C GLY A 25 9.19 11.83 0.87
N VAL A 26 9.11 10.52 0.63
CA VAL A 26 8.06 9.98 -0.24
C VAL A 26 6.68 9.97 0.46
N ALA A 27 6.67 9.87 1.78
CA ALA A 27 5.45 9.96 2.59
C ALA A 27 4.74 11.32 2.49
N GLU A 28 5.45 12.39 2.10
CA GLU A 28 4.91 13.76 1.99
C GLU A 28 3.79 13.84 0.94
N ASN A 29 3.84 13.00 -0.10
CA ASN A 29 2.83 12.90 -1.14
C ASN A 29 2.00 11.60 -1.07
N CYS A 30 2.30 10.72 -0.11
CA CYS A 30 1.64 9.43 0.05
C CYS A 30 0.54 9.54 1.10
N SER A 31 -0.66 9.90 0.64
CA SER A 31 -1.85 10.00 1.48
C SER A 31 -2.76 8.80 1.29
N THR A 32 -3.64 8.55 2.28
CA THR A 32 -4.62 7.46 2.21
C THR A 32 -5.59 7.62 1.03
N SER A 33 -5.90 8.86 0.63
CA SER A 33 -6.72 9.12 -0.56
C SER A 33 -6.04 8.64 -1.84
N HIS A 34 -4.73 8.86 -1.98
CA HIS A 34 -3.97 8.37 -3.15
C HIS A 34 -4.04 6.85 -3.26
N VAL A 35 -3.92 6.13 -2.14
CA VAL A 35 -4.04 4.66 -2.12
C VAL A 35 -5.47 4.23 -2.51
N ASN A 36 -6.48 4.91 -1.98
CA ASN A 36 -7.88 4.59 -2.25
C ASN A 36 -8.27 4.83 -3.72
N ASP A 37 -7.77 5.91 -4.33
CA ASP A 37 -8.02 6.24 -5.73
C ASP A 37 -7.35 5.22 -6.67
N MET A 38 -6.16 4.73 -6.30
CA MET A 38 -5.49 3.64 -7.01
C MET A 38 -6.25 2.31 -6.93
N ILE A 39 -6.79 1.97 -5.76
CA ILE A 39 -7.62 0.76 -5.60
C ILE A 39 -8.88 0.85 -6.46
N LYS A 40 -9.57 1.99 -6.46
CA LYS A 40 -10.80 2.18 -7.24
C LYS A 40 -10.59 2.20 -8.76
N SER A 41 -9.41 2.59 -9.23
CA SER A 41 -9.12 2.67 -10.67
C SER A 41 -8.68 1.35 -11.28
N HIS A 42 -8.23 0.38 -10.47
CA HIS A 42 -7.67 -0.89 -10.92
C HIS A 42 -8.33 -2.13 -10.31
N GLY A 43 -9.37 -1.96 -9.49
CA GLY A 43 -10.24 -3.03 -8.98
C GLY A 43 -11.47 -3.21 -9.85
#